data_AF-A0AAE0LRF6-F1
#
_entry.id   AF-A0AAE0LRF6-F1
#
_cell.length_a   1.000
_cell.length_b   1.000
_cell.length_c   1.000
_cell.angle_alpha   90.00
_cell.angle_beta   90.00
_cell.angle_gamma   90.00
#
_symmetry.space_group_name_H-M   'P 1'
#
loop_
_entity.id
_entity.type
_entity.pdbx_description
1 polymer ?
#
loop_
_entity_poly.entity_id
_entity_poly.type
_entity_poly.pdbx_seq_one_letter_code
_entity_poly.pdbx_strand_id
1 'polypeptide(L)'
;MTLKEQTSVSAGPSALPTPSPIPLPDRTRDTAEPGPEPETGSSTGSQSFSKPKLRLKIQDLDHPGAFKFLNSVNSATVLSSAVNNVLRLLYKSPSDKHTTVPPTRSVTLILRDMGGVAYTTGTDLDSDHKEIHFSLNYINSISPASRLTHEITGVLTHELVHCYQWDAEGTCPGGLIEGVADWVRLNCDLSPPHWKREVDGDWDRGYQHTAYFLQYLEQRFGDGTIRRLNDKLRRHKYKCEAFWPELFGESVEKLYVDYVQKEKERDQESCK
;
A
#
# COMPACT_ATOMS: atom_id res chain seq x y z
N MET A 1 -64.04 -11.02 49.30
CA MET A 1 -63.27 -12.13 48.69
C MET A 1 -63.40 -11.99 47.19
N THR A 2 -62.28 -11.77 46.49
CA THR A 2 -61.85 -12.41 45.22
C THR A 2 -60.59 -11.66 44.78
N LEU A 3 -59.45 -12.35 44.89
CA LEU A 3 -58.15 -11.92 44.38
C LEU A 3 -58.16 -11.90 42.85
N LYS A 4 -57.41 -10.99 42.23
CA LYS A 4 -56.88 -11.18 40.86
C LYS A 4 -55.38 -10.87 40.84
N GLU A 5 -54.65 -11.89 40.41
CA GLU A 5 -53.21 -12.02 40.32
C GLU A 5 -52.55 -11.04 39.35
N GLN A 6 -51.32 -10.65 39.71
CA GLN A 6 -50.31 -10.10 38.81
C GLN A 6 -49.69 -11.23 37.99
N THR A 7 -49.70 -11.10 36.67
CA THR A 7 -48.91 -11.96 35.76
C THR A 7 -47.61 -11.25 35.41
N SER A 8 -46.50 -11.76 35.94
CA SER A 8 -45.14 -11.42 35.51
C SER A 8 -44.80 -12.20 34.24
N VAL A 9 -44.45 -11.50 33.16
CA VAL A 9 -43.96 -12.14 31.92
C VAL A 9 -42.45 -12.34 32.08
N SER A 10 -42.03 -13.59 32.21
CA SER A 10 -40.62 -14.00 32.19
C SER A 10 -40.12 -13.94 30.74
N ALA A 11 -39.12 -13.09 30.49
CA ALA A 11 -38.36 -13.10 29.25
C ALA A 11 -37.44 -14.32 29.23
N GLY A 12 -37.71 -15.27 28.33
CA GLY A 12 -36.84 -16.42 28.09
C GLY A 12 -35.50 -16.00 27.45
N PRO A 13 -34.43 -16.78 27.66
CA PRO A 13 -33.11 -16.45 27.13
C PRO A 13 -33.09 -16.52 25.61
N SER A 14 -32.64 -15.43 24.97
CA SER A 14 -32.36 -15.36 23.54
C SER A 14 -31.29 -16.39 23.16
N ALA A 15 -31.65 -17.38 22.35
CA ALA A 15 -30.70 -18.35 21.82
C ALA A 15 -29.66 -17.64 20.92
N LEU A 16 -28.38 -17.92 21.15
CA LEU A 16 -27.29 -17.48 20.27
C LEU A 16 -27.39 -18.21 18.92
N PRO A 17 -27.12 -17.54 17.77
CA PRO A 17 -27.17 -18.20 16.48
C PRO A 17 -26.07 -19.27 16.36
N THR A 18 -26.47 -20.52 16.19
CA THR A 18 -25.59 -21.66 15.91
C THR A 18 -25.22 -21.67 14.42
N PRO A 19 -23.96 -21.90 14.03
CA PRO A 19 -23.59 -22.06 12.62
C PRO A 19 -24.33 -23.27 12.02
N SER A 20 -24.87 -23.11 10.81
CA SER A 20 -25.50 -24.21 10.06
C SER A 20 -24.41 -25.15 9.52
N PRO A 21 -24.35 -26.42 9.91
CA PRO A 21 -23.42 -27.37 9.31
C PRO A 21 -23.87 -27.67 7.87
N ILE A 22 -23.00 -27.41 6.89
CA ILE A 22 -23.17 -27.88 5.52
C ILE A 22 -22.47 -29.25 5.43
N PRO A 23 -23.16 -30.35 5.10
CA PRO A 23 -22.51 -31.63 4.84
C PRO A 23 -21.59 -31.52 3.62
N LEU A 24 -20.29 -31.74 3.81
CA LEU A 24 -19.33 -31.93 2.73
C LEU A 24 -19.50 -33.36 2.17
N PRO A 25 -19.45 -33.58 0.84
CA PRO A 25 -19.47 -34.92 0.27
C PRO A 25 -18.20 -35.68 0.66
N ASP A 26 -18.41 -36.89 1.20
CA ASP A 26 -17.38 -37.80 1.71
C ASP A 26 -16.47 -38.27 0.57
N ARG A 27 -15.21 -37.81 0.54
CA ARG A 27 -14.18 -38.35 -0.34
C ARG A 27 -13.54 -39.54 0.37
N THR A 28 -14.06 -40.73 0.10
CA THR A 28 -13.44 -41.99 0.47
C THR A 28 -12.04 -42.12 -0.14
N ARG A 29 -11.13 -42.60 0.71
CA ARG A 29 -9.67 -42.79 0.59
C ARG A 29 -9.20 -43.50 -0.68
N ASP A 30 -8.07 -43.04 -1.21
CA ASP A 30 -7.05 -43.91 -1.79
C ASP A 30 -5.79 -43.84 -0.92
N THR A 31 -5.41 -44.99 -0.36
CA THR A 31 -4.16 -45.24 0.37
C THR A 31 -3.01 -45.40 -0.62
N ALA A 32 -1.96 -44.59 -0.49
CA ALA A 32 -0.66 -44.81 -1.13
C ALA A 32 0.44 -44.86 -0.05
N GLU A 33 1.33 -45.84 -0.18
CA GLU A 33 2.43 -46.18 0.73
C GLU A 33 3.50 -45.07 0.88
N PRO A 34 4.29 -45.06 1.97
CA PRO A 34 5.37 -44.10 2.16
C PRO A 34 6.63 -44.52 1.37
N GLY A 35 7.02 -43.70 0.38
CA GLY A 35 8.32 -43.75 -0.27
C GLY A 35 9.44 -43.10 0.57
N PRO A 36 10.72 -43.34 0.23
CA PRO A 36 11.85 -43.01 1.09
C PRO A 36 12.13 -41.50 1.18
N GLU A 37 12.64 -41.09 2.34
CA GLU A 37 13.04 -39.72 2.67
C GLU A 37 14.01 -39.13 1.65
N PRO A 38 13.82 -37.88 1.19
CA PRO A 38 14.84 -37.19 0.44
C PRO A 38 15.86 -36.57 1.39
N GLU A 39 17.12 -36.86 1.09
CA GLU A 39 18.32 -36.29 1.67
C GLU A 39 18.26 -34.76 1.76
N THR A 40 18.86 -34.24 2.83
CA THR A 40 19.05 -32.83 3.14
C THR A 40 19.86 -32.11 2.06
N GLY A 41 19.18 -31.70 0.99
CA GLY A 41 19.65 -30.66 0.08
C GLY A 41 19.44 -29.29 0.73
N SER A 42 20.53 -28.58 0.99
CA SER A 42 20.53 -27.17 1.42
C SER A 42 19.80 -26.31 0.37
N SER A 43 18.48 -26.16 0.50
CA SER A 43 17.75 -25.13 -0.21
C SER A 43 18.15 -23.79 0.40
N THR A 44 18.96 -23.01 -0.30
CA THR A 44 19.02 -21.56 -0.08
C THR A 44 17.67 -20.98 -0.49
N GLY A 45 16.66 -21.19 0.35
CA GLY A 45 15.33 -20.67 0.16
C GLY A 45 15.40 -19.15 0.25
N SER A 46 15.06 -18.48 -0.84
CA SER A 46 14.81 -17.04 -0.82
C SER A 46 13.72 -16.78 0.21
N GLN A 47 14.12 -16.25 1.38
CA GLN A 47 13.15 -15.88 2.41
C GLN A 47 12.30 -14.73 1.88
N SER A 48 10.98 -14.93 1.89
CA SER A 48 10.02 -13.90 1.49
C SER A 48 9.61 -13.06 2.70
N PHE A 49 9.24 -11.81 2.48
CA PHE A 49 8.73 -10.95 3.56
C PHE A 49 7.44 -11.55 4.14
N SER A 50 7.30 -11.46 5.46
CA SER A 50 6.04 -11.81 6.11
C SER A 50 4.92 -10.90 5.60
N LYS A 51 3.80 -11.49 5.19
CA LYS A 51 2.64 -10.74 4.69
C LYS A 51 1.71 -10.38 5.83
N PRO A 52 1.12 -9.17 5.81
CA PRO A 52 0.11 -8.79 6.79
C PRO A 52 -1.16 -9.60 6.53
N LYS A 53 -2.04 -9.69 7.54
CA LYS A 53 -3.40 -10.14 7.30
C LYS A 53 -4.14 -9.09 6.47
N LEU A 54 -4.64 -9.47 5.29
CA LEU A 54 -5.40 -8.58 4.41
C LEU A 54 -6.90 -8.78 4.62
N ARG A 55 -7.67 -7.70 4.69
CA ARG A 55 -9.13 -7.72 4.82
C ARG A 55 -9.76 -6.75 3.83
N LEU A 56 -11.00 -7.05 3.45
CA LEU A 56 -11.84 -6.19 2.64
C LEU A 56 -13.17 -5.96 3.38
N LYS A 57 -13.59 -4.72 3.45
CA LYS A 57 -14.92 -4.29 3.90
C LYS A 57 -15.52 -3.40 2.83
N ILE A 58 -16.68 -3.76 2.32
CA ILE A 58 -17.47 -2.91 1.42
C ILE A 58 -18.68 -2.45 2.22
N GLN A 59 -18.80 -1.14 2.44
CA GLN A 59 -19.86 -0.60 3.30
C GLN A 59 -21.22 -0.57 2.60
N ASP A 60 -21.21 -0.41 1.28
CA ASP A 60 -22.42 -0.36 0.46
C ASP A 60 -22.17 -1.13 -0.85
N LEU A 61 -22.87 -2.25 -1.03
CA LEU A 61 -22.79 -3.08 -2.23
C LEU A 61 -23.69 -2.58 -3.36
N ASP A 62 -24.74 -1.80 -3.05
CA ASP A 62 -25.68 -1.25 -4.02
C ASP A 62 -25.10 0.00 -4.70
N HIS A 63 -24.06 0.61 -4.12
CA HIS A 63 -23.36 1.74 -4.71
C HIS A 63 -22.69 1.36 -6.06
N PRO A 64 -22.88 2.12 -7.16
CA PRO A 64 -22.32 1.80 -8.49
C PRO A 64 -20.78 1.65 -8.51
N GLY A 65 -20.08 2.41 -7.67
CA GLY A 65 -18.63 2.28 -7.46
C GLY A 65 -18.21 0.90 -6.92
N ALA A 66 -19.03 0.25 -6.07
CA ALA A 66 -18.72 -1.06 -5.52
C ALA A 66 -18.83 -2.13 -6.62
N PHE A 67 -19.87 -2.03 -7.46
CA PHE A 67 -20.01 -2.84 -8.67
C PHE A 67 -18.79 -2.68 -9.59
N LYS A 68 -18.36 -1.44 -9.88
CA LYS A 68 -17.18 -1.20 -10.72
C LYS A 68 -15.92 -1.82 -10.11
N PHE A 69 -15.68 -1.63 -8.82
CA PHE A 69 -14.51 -2.21 -8.14
C PHE A 69 -14.47 -3.73 -8.25
N LEU A 70 -15.56 -4.40 -7.87
CA LEU A 70 -15.66 -5.87 -7.86
C LEU A 70 -15.50 -6.50 -9.25
N ASN A 71 -15.91 -5.79 -10.31
CA ASN A 71 -15.75 -6.26 -11.69
C ASN A 71 -14.39 -5.91 -12.31
N SER A 72 -13.61 -5.01 -11.69
CA SER A 72 -12.36 -4.51 -12.29
C SER A 72 -11.09 -5.13 -11.69
N VAL A 73 -11.14 -5.56 -10.43
CA VAL A 73 -9.97 -6.11 -9.72
C VAL A 73 -10.34 -7.33 -8.88
N ASN A 74 -9.43 -8.30 -8.79
CA ASN A 74 -9.50 -9.34 -7.78
C ASN A 74 -8.83 -8.83 -6.50
N SER A 75 -9.63 -8.51 -5.48
CA SER A 75 -9.15 -7.90 -4.24
C SER A 75 -8.14 -8.76 -3.48
N ALA A 76 -8.24 -10.09 -3.59
CA ALA A 76 -7.34 -11.02 -2.91
C ALA A 76 -5.93 -10.97 -3.51
N THR A 77 -5.81 -10.81 -4.83
CA THR A 77 -4.52 -10.78 -5.52
C THR A 77 -3.96 -9.36 -5.63
N VAL A 78 -4.79 -8.35 -5.89
CA VAL A 78 -4.32 -6.97 -6.09
C VAL A 78 -3.57 -6.42 -4.88
N LEU A 79 -4.11 -6.62 -3.67
CA LEU A 79 -3.47 -6.16 -2.43
C LEU A 79 -2.19 -6.96 -2.14
N SER A 80 -2.21 -8.28 -2.33
CA SER A 80 -1.05 -9.15 -2.11
C SER A 80 0.10 -8.82 -3.07
N SER A 81 -0.21 -8.54 -4.34
CA SER A 81 0.76 -8.13 -5.36
C SER A 81 1.30 -6.72 -5.08
N ALA A 82 0.44 -5.78 -4.70
CA ALA A 82 0.87 -4.43 -4.34
C ALA A 82 1.79 -4.43 -3.12
N VAL A 83 1.46 -5.18 -2.05
CA VAL A 83 2.34 -5.37 -0.88
C VAL A 83 3.71 -5.91 -1.32
N ASN A 84 3.74 -6.93 -2.17
CA ASN A 84 4.99 -7.50 -2.68
C ASN A 84 5.83 -6.45 -3.44
N ASN A 85 5.20 -5.61 -4.25
CA ASN A 85 5.89 -4.54 -4.99
C ASN A 85 6.44 -3.46 -4.06
N VAL A 86 5.65 -3.00 -3.10
CA VAL A 86 6.07 -2.02 -2.09
C VAL A 86 7.29 -2.55 -1.34
N LEU A 87 7.22 -3.79 -0.85
CA LEU A 87 8.31 -4.40 -0.09
C LEU A 87 9.57 -4.59 -0.93
N ARG A 88 9.43 -5.03 -2.19
CA ARG A 88 10.55 -5.18 -3.13
C ARG A 88 11.25 -3.85 -3.45
N LEU A 89 10.47 -2.77 -3.59
CA LEU A 89 10.98 -1.46 -3.99
C LEU A 89 11.55 -0.65 -2.82
N LEU A 90 11.01 -0.79 -1.60
CA LEU A 90 11.46 -0.03 -0.43
C LEU A 90 12.44 -0.78 0.48
N TYR A 91 12.60 -2.09 0.31
CA TYR A 91 13.45 -2.92 1.16
C TYR A 91 14.33 -3.88 0.34
N LYS A 92 15.46 -4.32 0.94
CA LYS A 92 16.44 -5.17 0.26
C LYS A 92 16.06 -6.64 0.32
N SER A 93 16.01 -7.21 1.52
CA SER A 93 15.55 -8.58 1.73
C SER A 93 15.21 -8.81 3.21
N PRO A 94 14.36 -9.81 3.54
CA PRO A 94 14.08 -10.18 4.93
C PRO A 94 15.31 -10.70 5.67
N SER A 95 16.29 -11.25 4.94
CA SER A 95 17.52 -11.81 5.48
C SER A 95 18.61 -10.77 5.76
N ASP A 96 18.45 -9.55 5.25
CA ASP A 96 19.39 -8.46 5.49
C ASP A 96 19.18 -7.88 6.89
N LYS A 97 20.22 -7.94 7.73
CA LYS A 97 20.19 -7.44 9.11
C LYS A 97 19.91 -5.94 9.21
N HIS A 98 20.14 -5.19 8.13
CA HIS A 98 19.86 -3.76 8.06
C HIS A 98 18.47 -3.44 7.50
N THR A 99 17.72 -4.45 7.04
CA THR A 99 16.34 -4.27 6.60
C THR A 99 15.40 -4.32 7.81
N THR A 100 14.66 -3.24 8.03
CA THR A 100 13.62 -3.16 9.06
C THR A 100 12.36 -2.58 8.43
N VAL A 101 11.34 -3.42 8.30
CA VAL A 101 10.02 -3.06 7.75
C VAL A 101 9.11 -2.62 8.91
N PRO A 102 8.24 -1.61 8.73
CA PRO A 102 7.22 -1.29 9.71
C PRO A 102 6.42 -2.54 10.11
N PRO A 103 6.08 -2.69 11.40
CA PRO A 103 5.49 -3.92 11.95
C PRO A 103 3.98 -4.07 11.61
N THR A 104 3.58 -3.71 10.38
CA THR A 104 2.19 -3.78 9.91
C THR A 104 1.66 -5.22 9.96
N ARG A 105 0.79 -5.49 10.93
CA ARG A 105 0.20 -6.81 11.21
C ARG A 105 -1.02 -7.08 10.35
N SER A 106 -1.79 -6.04 10.01
CA SER A 106 -2.89 -6.19 9.06
C SER A 106 -3.21 -4.92 8.30
N VAL A 107 -3.78 -5.07 7.12
CA VAL A 107 -4.35 -3.97 6.33
C VAL A 107 -5.81 -4.32 6.02
N THR A 108 -6.73 -3.40 6.33
CA THR A 108 -8.15 -3.50 5.98
C THR A 108 -8.46 -2.47 4.91
N LEU A 109 -8.79 -2.92 3.69
CA LEU A 109 -9.35 -2.06 2.66
C LEU A 109 -10.84 -1.84 2.94
N ILE A 110 -11.24 -0.59 3.09
CA ILE A 110 -12.60 -0.16 3.38
C ILE A 110 -13.11 0.67 2.20
N LEU A 111 -14.02 0.09 1.41
CA LEU A 111 -14.73 0.82 0.37
C LEU A 111 -15.96 1.48 0.96
N ARG A 112 -16.06 2.80 0.86
CA ARG A 112 -17.20 3.56 1.38
C ARG A 112 -17.52 4.77 0.53
N ASP A 113 -18.75 5.24 0.65
CA ASP A 113 -19.13 6.56 0.15
C ASP A 113 -18.39 7.64 0.95
N MET A 114 -17.56 8.42 0.26
CA MET A 114 -16.83 9.56 0.81
C MET A 114 -16.35 10.50 -0.31
N GLY A 115 -16.00 11.73 0.06
CA GLY A 115 -15.26 12.64 -0.82
C GLY A 115 -13.78 12.24 -0.96
N GLY A 116 -13.06 12.94 -1.84
CA GLY A 116 -11.63 12.65 -2.11
C GLY A 116 -11.41 11.32 -2.83
N VAL A 117 -10.17 10.86 -2.84
CA VAL A 117 -9.74 9.63 -3.54
C VAL A 117 -9.63 8.48 -2.55
N ALA A 118 -8.59 8.48 -1.74
CA ALA A 118 -8.34 7.50 -0.70
C ALA A 118 -7.48 8.12 0.42
N TYR A 119 -7.36 7.43 1.54
CA TYR A 119 -6.37 7.74 2.58
C TYR A 119 -6.06 6.49 3.41
N THR A 120 -4.88 6.51 4.04
CA THR A 120 -4.40 5.46 4.94
C THR A 120 -4.29 5.96 6.37
N THR A 121 -4.71 5.13 7.33
CA THR A 121 -4.57 5.41 8.76
C THR A 121 -4.24 4.14 9.55
N GLY A 122 -3.74 4.29 10.78
CA GLY A 122 -3.75 3.20 11.77
C GLY A 122 -5.09 3.13 12.50
N THR A 123 -5.36 2.02 13.18
CA THR A 123 -6.50 1.95 14.13
C THR A 123 -6.16 2.70 15.41
N ASP A 124 -7.17 3.29 16.06
CA ASP A 124 -6.99 4.12 17.27
C ASP A 124 -6.29 3.38 18.42
N LEU A 125 -6.50 2.06 18.52
CA LEU A 125 -5.93 1.23 19.58
C LEU A 125 -4.57 0.64 19.19
N ASP A 126 -4.25 0.62 17.89
CA ASP A 126 -3.09 -0.12 17.37
C ASP A 126 -2.69 0.37 15.97
N SER A 127 -1.60 1.12 15.89
CA SER A 127 -1.09 1.69 14.64
C SER A 127 -0.53 0.65 13.67
N ASP A 128 -0.30 -0.58 14.09
CA ASP A 128 0.19 -1.68 13.24
C ASP A 128 -0.95 -2.36 12.48
N HIS A 129 -2.19 -2.10 12.90
CA HIS A 129 -3.39 -2.42 12.15
C HIS A 129 -3.74 -1.20 11.30
N LYS A 130 -3.55 -1.31 9.99
CA LYS A 130 -3.80 -0.23 9.03
C LYS A 130 -5.17 -0.35 8.38
N GLU A 131 -5.75 0.79 8.06
CA GLU A 131 -6.97 0.92 7.28
C GLU A 131 -6.69 1.78 6.05
N ILE A 132 -7.14 1.31 4.89
CA ILE A 132 -7.15 2.08 3.65
C ILE A 132 -8.60 2.37 3.34
N HIS A 133 -9.00 3.64 3.35
CA HIS A 133 -10.34 4.04 2.96
C HIS A 133 -10.32 4.50 1.51
N PHE A 134 -11.09 3.85 0.65
CA PHE A 134 -11.14 4.16 -0.78
C PHE A 134 -12.56 4.59 -1.16
N SER A 135 -12.67 5.79 -1.75
CA SER A 135 -13.93 6.40 -2.15
C SER A 135 -14.63 5.62 -3.27
N LEU A 136 -15.83 5.13 -2.96
CA LEU A 136 -16.73 4.56 -3.95
C LEU A 136 -17.20 5.61 -4.98
N ASN A 137 -17.31 6.89 -4.60
CA ASN A 137 -17.61 7.97 -5.53
C ASN A 137 -16.48 8.16 -6.54
N TYR A 138 -15.23 8.18 -6.07
CA TYR A 138 -14.08 8.29 -6.95
C TYR A 138 -14.01 7.11 -7.92
N ILE A 139 -14.14 5.87 -7.41
CA ILE A 139 -14.17 4.67 -8.26
C ILE A 139 -15.28 4.77 -9.31
N ASN A 140 -16.45 5.28 -8.93
CA ASN A 140 -17.55 5.48 -9.88
C ASN A 140 -17.25 6.55 -10.94
N SER A 141 -16.46 7.57 -10.62
CA SER A 141 -16.09 8.64 -11.56
C SER A 141 -15.05 8.21 -12.61
N ILE A 142 -14.32 7.12 -12.38
CA ILE A 142 -13.27 6.66 -13.29
C ILE A 142 -13.87 6.30 -14.66
N SER A 143 -13.33 6.97 -15.67
CA SER A 143 -13.68 6.78 -17.07
C SER A 143 -12.44 7.00 -17.98
N PRO A 144 -12.39 6.32 -19.15
CA PRO A 144 -13.24 5.20 -19.56
C PRO A 144 -13.04 3.95 -18.68
N ALA A 145 -13.95 2.98 -18.76
CA ALA A 145 -13.92 1.77 -17.94
C ALA A 145 -12.61 0.96 -18.09
N SER A 146 -11.93 1.07 -19.24
CA SER A 146 -10.61 0.46 -19.47
C SER A 146 -9.52 0.96 -18.50
N ARG A 147 -9.71 2.12 -17.86
CA ARG A 147 -8.79 2.64 -16.84
C ARG A 147 -9.04 2.10 -15.44
N LEU A 148 -10.19 1.47 -15.17
CA LEU A 148 -10.59 1.10 -13.80
C LEU A 148 -9.55 0.23 -13.11
N THR A 149 -9.16 -0.88 -13.74
CA THR A 149 -8.17 -1.80 -13.15
C THR A 149 -6.84 -1.10 -12.86
N HIS A 150 -6.35 -0.29 -13.80
CA HIS A 150 -5.06 0.40 -13.67
C HIS A 150 -5.08 1.48 -12.58
N GLU A 151 -6.12 2.32 -12.57
CA GLU A 151 -6.28 3.40 -11.58
C GLU A 151 -6.51 2.84 -10.17
N ILE A 152 -7.40 1.85 -10.01
CA ILE A 152 -7.67 1.19 -8.72
C ILE A 152 -6.39 0.56 -8.18
N THR A 153 -5.63 -0.16 -9.02
CA THR A 153 -4.37 -0.79 -8.60
C THR A 153 -3.33 0.27 -8.22
N GLY A 154 -3.26 1.37 -8.97
CA GLY A 154 -2.37 2.50 -8.70
C GLY A 154 -2.65 3.17 -7.35
N VAL A 155 -3.91 3.52 -7.07
CA VAL A 155 -4.32 4.10 -5.79
C VAL A 155 -4.06 3.13 -4.63
N LEU A 156 -4.43 1.86 -4.76
CA LEU A 156 -4.16 0.87 -3.71
C LEU A 156 -2.65 0.69 -3.45
N THR A 157 -1.83 0.76 -4.50
CA THR A 157 -0.37 0.68 -4.37
C THR A 157 0.17 1.89 -3.61
N HIS A 158 -0.26 3.10 -3.96
CA HIS A 158 0.09 4.33 -3.27
C HIS A 158 -0.26 4.25 -1.78
N GLU A 159 -1.50 3.92 -1.44
CA GLU A 159 -1.96 3.83 -0.05
C GLU A 159 -1.21 2.73 0.75
N LEU A 160 -0.89 1.61 0.11
CA LEU A 160 -0.08 0.57 0.75
C LEU A 160 1.35 1.04 1.04
N VAL A 161 1.90 2.01 0.31
CA VAL A 161 3.21 2.58 0.64
C VAL A 161 3.14 3.27 2.01
N HIS A 162 2.08 4.01 2.32
CA HIS A 162 1.92 4.61 3.66
C HIS A 162 1.85 3.57 4.79
N CYS A 163 1.46 2.33 4.50
CA CYS A 163 1.51 1.24 5.47
C CYS A 163 2.93 0.73 5.76
N TYR A 164 3.89 1.01 4.88
CA TYR A 164 5.21 0.40 4.87
C TYR A 164 6.37 1.38 4.76
N GLN A 165 6.16 2.67 4.52
CA GLN A 165 7.22 3.66 4.53
C GLN A 165 7.49 4.17 5.94
N TRP A 166 8.70 4.68 6.15
CA TRP A 166 9.05 5.41 7.37
C TRP A 166 8.83 6.90 7.17
N ASP A 167 8.42 7.59 8.23
CA ASP A 167 8.02 9.01 8.19
C ASP A 167 8.86 9.91 9.12
N ALA A 168 9.98 9.39 9.61
CA ALA A 168 10.87 10.09 10.55
C ALA A 168 10.14 10.57 11.81
N GLU A 169 9.34 9.70 12.44
CA GLU A 169 8.54 10.02 13.62
C GLU A 169 7.56 11.19 13.33
N GLY A 170 6.98 11.19 12.13
CA GLY A 170 6.06 12.22 11.66
C GLY A 170 6.71 13.58 11.36
N THR A 171 8.04 13.67 11.29
CA THR A 171 8.75 14.94 10.98
C THR A 171 9.15 15.09 9.52
N CYS A 172 9.00 14.03 8.73
CA CYS A 172 9.25 14.07 7.28
C CYS A 172 8.25 15.01 6.59
N PRO A 173 8.69 15.86 5.64
CA PRO A 173 7.79 16.73 4.90
C PRO A 173 6.78 15.92 4.09
N GLY A 174 5.51 16.36 4.10
CA GLY A 174 4.41 15.68 3.43
C GLY A 174 4.66 15.43 1.95
N GLY A 175 5.28 16.38 1.24
CA GLY A 175 5.64 16.19 -0.16
C GLY A 175 6.60 15.03 -0.41
N LEU A 176 7.55 14.77 0.49
CA LEU A 176 8.43 13.61 0.37
C LEU A 176 7.67 12.30 0.65
N ILE A 177 6.78 12.30 1.65
CA ILE A 177 5.89 11.17 1.99
C ILE A 177 5.02 10.77 0.81
N GLU A 178 4.32 11.74 0.19
CA GLU A 178 3.49 11.51 -1.00
C GLU A 178 4.34 11.14 -2.23
N GLY A 179 5.49 11.78 -2.38
CA GLY A 179 6.42 11.52 -3.48
C GLY A 179 7.00 10.11 -3.48
N VAL A 180 7.31 9.54 -2.30
CA VAL A 180 7.76 8.14 -2.19
C VAL A 180 6.63 7.18 -2.56
N ALA A 181 5.40 7.45 -2.14
CA ALA A 181 4.23 6.65 -2.50
C ALA A 181 4.01 6.61 -4.02
N ASP A 182 4.08 7.76 -4.68
CA ASP A 182 3.95 7.85 -6.12
C ASP A 182 5.20 7.40 -6.90
N TRP A 183 6.39 7.44 -6.30
CA TRP A 183 7.58 6.83 -6.90
C TRP A 183 7.45 5.30 -6.97
N VAL A 184 6.90 4.66 -5.95
CA VAL A 184 6.60 3.21 -6.00
C VAL A 184 5.54 2.92 -7.05
N ARG A 185 4.47 3.73 -7.11
CA ARG A 185 3.43 3.62 -8.15
C ARG A 185 4.02 3.76 -9.56
N LEU A 186 4.91 4.72 -9.77
CA LEU A 186 5.65 4.91 -11.02
C LEU A 186 6.45 3.66 -11.39
N ASN A 187 7.18 3.09 -10.45
CA ASN A 187 8.03 1.90 -10.64
C ASN A 187 7.26 0.57 -10.65
N CYS A 188 5.92 0.64 -10.62
CA CYS A 188 5.02 -0.47 -10.89
C CYS A 188 4.29 -0.33 -12.23
N ASP A 189 4.67 0.66 -13.06
CA ASP A 189 3.99 1.01 -14.32
C ASP A 189 2.51 1.40 -14.13
N LEU A 190 2.20 2.02 -12.98
CA LEU A 190 0.85 2.42 -12.57
C LEU A 190 0.60 3.93 -12.65
N SER A 191 1.43 4.67 -13.39
CA SER A 191 1.28 6.11 -13.60
C SER A 191 0.02 6.44 -14.43
N PRO A 192 -0.90 7.28 -13.93
CA PRO A 192 -2.03 7.77 -14.71
C PRO A 192 -1.63 8.53 -15.97
N PRO A 193 -2.47 8.54 -17.02
CA PRO A 193 -2.16 9.24 -18.28
C PRO A 193 -1.93 10.75 -18.17
N HIS A 194 -2.40 11.37 -17.09
CA HIS A 194 -2.28 12.82 -16.89
C HIS A 194 -0.98 13.23 -16.16
N TRP A 195 -0.20 12.26 -15.67
CA TRP A 195 1.08 12.56 -15.03
C TRP A 195 2.06 13.15 -16.04
N LYS A 196 2.72 14.23 -15.61
CA LYS A 196 3.71 14.95 -16.40
C LYS A 196 4.93 15.22 -15.54
N ARG A 197 6.09 15.31 -16.19
CA ARG A 197 7.35 15.71 -15.57
C ARG A 197 7.41 17.22 -15.48
N GLU A 198 6.61 17.77 -14.58
CA GLU A 198 6.66 19.19 -14.25
C GLU A 198 7.81 19.48 -13.27
N VAL A 199 8.48 20.61 -13.47
CA VAL A 199 9.69 20.98 -12.71
C VAL A 199 9.61 22.38 -12.10
N ASP A 200 8.44 23.02 -12.21
CA ASP A 200 8.24 24.37 -11.71
C ASP A 200 7.90 24.36 -10.21
N GLY A 201 8.58 25.21 -9.45
CA GLY A 201 8.39 25.37 -8.01
C GLY A 201 9.33 24.53 -7.16
N ASP A 202 8.95 24.29 -5.90
CA ASP A 202 9.77 23.59 -4.92
C ASP A 202 9.76 22.07 -5.15
N TRP A 203 10.78 21.37 -4.63
CA TRP A 203 10.98 19.94 -4.87
C TRP A 203 9.97 19.03 -4.16
N ASP A 204 9.38 19.48 -3.04
CA ASP A 204 8.50 18.72 -2.13
C ASP A 204 7.01 19.04 -2.30
N ARG A 205 6.54 19.12 -3.56
CA ARG A 205 5.12 19.30 -3.85
C ARG A 205 4.28 18.01 -3.75
N GLY A 206 4.93 16.87 -3.52
CA GLY A 206 4.25 15.59 -3.42
C GLY A 206 3.93 14.97 -4.77
N TYR A 207 3.23 13.84 -4.71
CA TYR A 207 2.67 13.13 -5.84
C TYR A 207 3.67 12.93 -7.00
N GLN A 208 3.21 13.02 -8.25
CA GLN A 208 4.02 12.85 -9.46
C GLN A 208 5.23 13.78 -9.51
N HIS A 209 5.09 15.01 -9.01
CA HIS A 209 6.14 16.04 -9.06
C HIS A 209 7.38 15.59 -8.29
N THR A 210 7.19 15.22 -7.02
CA THR A 210 8.29 14.70 -6.20
C THR A 210 8.69 13.29 -6.65
N ALA A 211 7.76 12.44 -7.11
CA ALA A 211 8.07 11.10 -7.60
C ALA A 211 9.05 11.10 -8.80
N TYR A 212 8.89 12.00 -9.76
CA TYR A 212 9.82 12.10 -10.89
C TYR A 212 11.20 12.63 -10.48
N PHE A 213 11.27 13.54 -9.51
CA PHE A 213 12.54 13.95 -8.90
C PHE A 213 13.23 12.76 -8.21
N LEU A 214 12.49 11.99 -7.40
CA LEU A 214 13.02 10.76 -6.78
C LEU A 214 13.48 9.73 -7.82
N GLN A 215 12.77 9.63 -8.96
CA GLN A 215 13.17 8.77 -10.08
C GLN A 215 14.51 9.21 -10.70
N TYR A 216 14.74 10.52 -10.82
CA TYR A 216 16.02 11.06 -11.26
C TYR A 216 17.14 10.72 -10.26
N LEU A 217 16.89 10.84 -8.95
CA LEU A 217 17.87 10.46 -7.93
C LEU A 217 18.21 8.97 -8.00
N GLU A 218 17.21 8.10 -8.14
CA GLU A 218 17.44 6.65 -8.34
C GLU A 218 18.33 6.37 -9.56
N GLN A 219 18.09 7.05 -10.68
CA GLN A 219 18.89 6.88 -11.89
C GLN A 219 20.32 7.42 -11.73
N ARG A 220 20.48 8.55 -11.03
CA ARG A 220 21.78 9.22 -10.82
C ARG A 220 22.66 8.49 -9.81
N PHE A 221 22.09 8.01 -8.71
CA PHE A 221 22.83 7.42 -7.59
C PHE A 221 22.74 5.89 -7.52
N GLY A 222 21.96 5.27 -8.41
CA GLY A 222 21.88 3.82 -8.60
C GLY A 222 20.74 3.15 -7.85
N ASP A 223 20.50 1.87 -8.20
CA ASP A 223 19.43 1.04 -7.64
C ASP A 223 19.51 0.93 -6.11
N GLY A 224 18.38 1.15 -5.44
CA GLY A 224 18.25 1.20 -4.00
C GLY A 224 18.52 2.55 -3.36
N THR A 225 18.61 3.62 -4.14
CA THR A 225 18.72 4.99 -3.62
C THR A 225 17.51 5.36 -2.77
N ILE A 226 16.29 5.12 -3.26
CA ILE A 226 15.06 5.39 -2.50
C ILE A 226 14.91 4.44 -1.30
N ARG A 227 15.43 3.21 -1.38
CA ARG A 227 15.52 2.30 -0.22
C ARG A 227 16.38 2.88 0.91
N ARG A 228 17.55 3.42 0.57
CA ARG A 228 18.45 4.09 1.54
C ARG A 228 17.80 5.33 2.14
N LEU A 229 17.08 6.10 1.32
CA LEU A 229 16.30 7.25 1.78
C LEU A 229 15.25 6.83 2.80
N ASN A 230 14.44 5.80 2.49
CA ASN A 230 13.42 5.27 3.39
C ASN A 230 14.02 4.69 4.69
N ASP A 231 15.12 3.95 4.65
CA ASP A 231 15.78 3.47 5.87
C ASP A 231 16.40 4.61 6.69
N LYS A 232 16.83 5.71 6.07
CA LYS A 232 17.28 6.89 6.82
C LYS A 232 16.13 7.54 7.59
N LEU A 233 14.95 7.64 6.97
CA LEU A 233 13.73 8.13 7.64
C LEU A 233 13.32 7.26 8.83
N ARG A 234 13.69 5.96 8.86
CA ARG A 234 13.44 5.10 10.02
C ARG A 234 14.23 5.52 11.27
N ARG A 235 15.47 5.97 11.09
CA ARG A 235 16.46 6.01 12.19
C ARG A 235 16.39 7.28 13.02
N HIS A 236 15.97 8.38 12.41
CA HIS A 236 16.05 9.72 13.01
C HIS A 236 14.92 10.61 12.51
N LYS A 237 14.60 11.65 13.30
CA LYS A 237 13.79 12.78 12.84
C LYS A 237 14.42 13.44 11.62
N TYR A 238 13.58 13.91 10.71
CA TYR A 238 13.99 14.59 9.50
C TYR A 238 14.57 15.97 9.82
N LYS A 239 15.75 16.24 9.27
CA LYS A 239 16.43 17.55 9.32
C LYS A 239 17.03 17.82 7.95
N CYS A 240 16.44 18.74 7.20
CA CYS A 240 16.76 18.95 5.78
C CYS A 240 18.27 19.14 5.55
N GLU A 241 18.91 19.94 6.41
CA GLU A 241 20.31 20.36 6.30
C GLU A 241 21.30 19.19 6.39
N ALA A 242 20.93 18.12 7.08
CA ALA A 242 21.75 16.92 7.24
C ALA A 242 21.26 15.76 6.36
N PHE A 243 19.95 15.67 6.12
CA PHE A 243 19.33 14.51 5.52
C PHE A 243 19.85 14.22 4.10
N TRP A 244 19.85 15.25 3.24
CA TRP A 244 20.26 15.12 1.85
C TRP A 244 21.78 15.06 1.68
N PRO A 245 22.59 15.91 2.34
CA PRO A 245 24.04 15.82 2.21
C PRO A 245 24.61 14.48 2.71
N GLU A 246 24.04 13.89 3.77
CA GLU A 246 24.50 12.58 4.25
C GLU A 246 24.13 11.42 3.29
N LEU A 247 23.09 11.57 2.47
CA LEU A 247 22.72 10.54 1.48
C LEU A 247 23.43 10.73 0.13
N PHE A 248 23.58 11.98 -0.30
CA PHE A 248 23.89 12.34 -1.68
C PHE A 248 25.10 13.28 -1.83
N GLY A 249 25.65 13.78 -0.72
CA GLY A 249 26.77 14.72 -0.71
C GLY A 249 26.40 16.18 -1.01
N GLU A 250 25.13 16.47 -1.33
CA GLU A 250 24.66 17.81 -1.70
C GLU A 250 23.32 18.14 -1.04
N SER A 251 22.94 19.42 -0.99
CA SER A 251 21.63 19.84 -0.51
C SER A 251 20.53 19.50 -1.52
N VAL A 252 19.28 19.37 -1.05
CA VAL A 252 18.15 19.05 -1.93
C VAL A 252 17.89 20.12 -2.97
N GLU A 253 18.15 21.39 -2.65
CA GLU A 253 17.97 22.51 -3.56
C GLU A 253 18.90 22.36 -4.77
N LYS A 254 20.17 21.99 -4.56
CA LYS A 254 21.11 21.72 -5.65
C LYS A 254 20.72 20.48 -6.44
N LEU A 255 20.36 19.39 -5.78
CA LEU A 255 19.91 18.16 -6.44
C LEU A 255 18.68 18.42 -7.32
N TYR A 256 17.76 19.26 -6.86
CA TYR A 256 16.57 19.62 -7.60
C TYR A 256 16.87 20.55 -8.78
N VAL A 257 17.77 21.53 -8.61
CA VAL A 257 18.26 22.36 -9.72
C VAL A 257 18.91 21.49 -10.81
N ASP A 258 19.73 20.50 -10.42
CA ASP A 258 20.33 19.56 -11.37
C ASP A 258 19.25 18.74 -12.11
N TYR A 259 18.21 18.30 -11.40
CA TYR A 259 17.05 17.64 -12.00
C TYR A 259 16.33 18.54 -13.01
N VAL A 260 15.97 19.76 -12.63
CA VAL A 260 15.30 20.74 -13.50
C VAL A 260 16.10 20.99 -14.78
N GLN A 261 17.42 21.15 -14.65
CA GLN A 261 18.29 21.32 -15.81
C GLN A 261 18.28 20.10 -16.72
N LYS A 262 18.33 18.89 -16.14
CA LYS A 262 18.28 17.63 -16.90
C LYS A 262 16.96 17.46 -17.67
N GLU A 263 15.83 17.82 -17.08
CA GLU A 263 14.53 17.73 -17.75
C GLU A 263 14.43 18.71 -18.92
N LYS A 264 14.94 19.95 -18.76
CA LYS A 264 14.99 20.95 -19.84
C LYS A 264 15.82 20.50 -21.04
N GLU A 265 16.94 19.83 -20.80
CA GLU A 265 17.78 19.26 -21.86
C GLU A 265 17.04 18.15 -22.63
N ARG A 266 16.33 17.28 -21.93
CA ARG A 266 15.54 16.21 -22.55
C ARG A 266 14.42 16.75 -23.44
N ASP A 267 13.72 17.79 -22.99
CA ASP A 267 12.63 18.38 -23.77
C ASP A 267 13.15 18.99 -25.09
N GLN A 268 14.35 19.58 -25.07
CA GLN A 268 15.02 20.10 -26.27
C GLN A 268 15.46 18.99 -27.24
N GLU A 269 15.90 17.84 -26.73
CA GLU A 269 16.23 16.67 -27.55
C GLU A 269 14.99 16.04 -28.18
N SER A 270 13.85 16.03 -27.48
CA SER A 270 12.58 15.49 -28.01
C SER A 270 11.94 16.35 -29.11
N CYS A 271 12.33 17.63 -29.22
CA CYS A 271 11.86 18.56 -30.24
C CYS A 271 12.74 18.58 -31.51
N LYS A 272 13.82 17.80 -31.55
CA LYS A 272 14.72 17.66 -32.71
C LYS A 272 14.45 16.34 -33.43
#